data_AF-A0A419HAQ9-F1
#
_entry.id   AF-A0A419HAQ9-F1
#
_cell.length_a   1.000
_cell.length_b   1.000
_cell.length_c   1.000
_cell.angle_alpha   90.00
_cell.angle_beta   90.00
_cell.angle_gamma   90.00
#
_symmetry.space_group_name_H-M   'P 1'
#
loop_
_entity.id
_entity.type
_entity.pdbx_description
1 polymer ?
#
loop_
_entity_poly.entity_id
_entity_poly.type
_entity_poly.pdbx_seq_one_letter_code
_entity_poly.pdbx_strand_id
1 'polypeptide(L)'
;MGFKGAAIALFTVAGVVATSGTAEAAALPSYEQWQADVKQVMDPAIPWLEQRVAQGGENLAIVLDIDNTSLETEYHKGEPNKPVLAVARWAKDHDMAVLFVTARSFSGKARGDLAKAGYEVDEICTRGLIERFGKAKARCRKDLAEQGYTITANIGNRDTDFQGGGFEKEYKLPDYDGELS
;
A
#
# COMPACT_ATOMS: atom_id res chain seq x y z
N MET A 1 36.45 71.10 -27.46
CA MET A 1 36.74 69.72 -27.90
C MET A 1 36.63 68.79 -26.70
N GLY A 2 35.56 67.98 -26.61
CA GLY A 2 35.38 66.99 -25.54
C GLY A 2 35.43 65.59 -26.14
N PHE A 3 36.34 64.74 -25.63
CA PHE A 3 36.57 63.38 -26.12
C PHE A 3 35.37 62.46 -25.83
N LYS A 4 34.96 61.70 -26.85
CA LYS A 4 34.06 60.55 -26.74
C LYS A 4 34.82 59.36 -26.14
N GLY A 5 34.29 58.75 -25.08
CA GLY A 5 34.74 57.45 -24.57
C GLY A 5 33.59 56.45 -24.66
N ALA A 6 33.73 55.44 -25.51
CA ALA A 6 32.80 54.32 -25.62
C ALA A 6 33.20 53.24 -24.61
N ALA A 7 32.25 52.79 -23.78
CA ALA A 7 32.44 51.68 -22.86
C ALA A 7 31.94 50.39 -23.53
N ILE A 8 32.86 49.42 -23.70
CA ILE A 8 32.54 48.05 -24.11
C ILE A 8 32.22 47.26 -22.83
N ALA A 9 30.98 46.77 -22.72
CA ALA A 9 30.58 45.87 -21.66
C ALA A 9 30.90 44.43 -22.05
N LEU A 10 31.80 43.79 -21.30
CA LEU A 10 32.08 42.35 -21.39
C LEU A 10 31.07 41.59 -20.52
N PHE A 11 30.21 40.79 -21.14
CA PHE A 11 29.37 39.82 -20.43
C PHE A 11 30.19 38.53 -20.20
N THR A 12 30.49 38.24 -18.95
CA THR A 12 31.02 36.94 -18.51
C THR A 12 29.87 35.95 -18.32
N VAL A 13 29.78 34.94 -19.18
CA VAL A 13 28.84 33.82 -19.01
C VAL A 13 29.50 32.82 -18.05
N ALA A 14 29.03 32.77 -16.80
CA ALA A 14 29.41 31.73 -15.85
C ALA A 14 28.67 30.44 -16.22
N GLY A 15 29.40 29.43 -16.72
CA GLY A 15 28.85 28.11 -16.99
C GLY A 15 28.48 27.40 -15.69
N VAL A 16 27.20 27.08 -15.50
CA VAL A 16 26.74 26.22 -14.41
C VAL A 16 27.06 24.78 -14.81
N VAL A 17 28.05 24.19 -14.15
CA VAL A 17 28.31 22.75 -14.25
C VAL A 17 27.24 22.05 -13.42
N ALA A 18 26.25 21.46 -14.08
CA ALA A 18 25.28 20.60 -13.42
C ALA A 18 25.99 19.31 -13.00
N THR A 19 26.26 19.15 -11.71
CA THR A 19 26.66 17.87 -11.15
C THR A 19 25.46 16.93 -11.20
N SER A 20 25.48 15.98 -12.13
CA SER A 20 24.55 14.85 -12.15
C SER A 20 24.87 13.95 -10.95
N GLY A 21 24.27 14.25 -9.80
CA GLY A 21 24.27 13.32 -8.67
C GLY A 21 23.47 12.08 -9.08
N THR A 22 24.12 10.93 -9.12
CA THR A 22 23.43 9.64 -9.09
C THR A 22 22.68 9.59 -7.76
N ALA A 23 21.35 9.61 -7.80
CA ALA A 23 20.54 9.35 -6.61
C ALA A 23 20.92 7.95 -6.09
N GLU A 24 21.62 7.91 -4.96
CA GLU A 24 21.85 6.67 -4.22
C GLU A 24 20.48 6.19 -3.75
N ALA A 25 20.13 4.93 -4.06
CA ALA A 25 18.87 4.35 -3.59
C ALA A 25 18.83 4.49 -2.07
N ALA A 26 17.81 5.19 -1.56
CA ALA A 26 17.67 5.37 -0.13
C ALA A 26 17.56 3.99 0.52
N ALA A 27 18.44 3.69 1.47
CA ALA A 27 18.33 2.47 2.25
C ALA A 27 16.95 2.45 2.92
N LEU A 28 16.29 1.29 2.88
CA LEU A 28 15.05 1.08 3.62
C LEU A 28 15.24 1.46 5.10
N PRO A 29 14.21 2.01 5.76
CA PRO A 29 14.33 2.39 7.16
C PRO A 29 14.50 1.18 8.06
N SER A 30 14.78 1.40 9.35
CA SER A 30 14.79 0.30 10.31
C SER A 30 13.40 -0.32 10.46
N TYR A 31 13.34 -1.56 10.94
CA TYR A 31 12.09 -2.24 11.22
C TYR A 31 11.18 -1.44 12.18
N GLU A 32 11.78 -0.86 13.22
CA GLU A 32 11.06 -0.07 14.22
C GLU A 32 10.44 1.18 13.59
N GLN A 33 11.17 1.84 12.70
CA GLN A 33 10.66 2.99 11.96
C GLN A 33 9.53 2.57 11.01
N TRP A 34 9.69 1.46 10.28
CA TRP A 34 8.63 0.96 9.40
C TRP A 34 7.35 0.60 10.17
N GLN A 35 7.47 -0.09 11.30
CA GLN A 35 6.31 -0.40 12.15
C GLN A 35 5.66 0.87 12.72
N ALA A 36 6.43 1.89 13.06
CA ALA A 36 5.91 3.18 13.51
C ALA A 36 5.14 3.92 12.39
N ASP A 37 5.69 3.94 11.18
CA ASP A 37 5.06 4.58 10.02
C ASP A 37 3.76 3.85 9.62
N VAL A 38 3.78 2.51 9.57
CA VAL A 38 2.58 1.70 9.35
C VAL A 38 1.54 1.99 10.43
N LYS A 39 1.95 2.03 11.70
CA LYS A 39 1.05 2.34 12.81
C LYS A 39 0.42 3.72 12.65
N GLN A 40 1.17 4.73 12.26
CA GLN A 40 0.62 6.08 12.02
C GLN A 40 -0.49 6.08 10.95
N VAL A 41 -0.34 5.29 9.88
CA VAL A 41 -1.38 5.13 8.86
C VAL A 41 -2.59 4.34 9.37
N MET A 42 -2.35 3.31 10.18
CA MET A 42 -3.40 2.39 10.66
C MET A 42 -4.14 2.88 11.91
N ASP A 43 -3.58 3.80 12.69
CA ASP A 43 -4.20 4.38 13.89
C ASP A 43 -5.65 4.89 13.66
N PRO A 44 -5.97 5.59 12.56
CA PRO A 44 -7.35 6.00 12.28
C PRO A 44 -8.25 4.90 11.70
N ALA A 45 -7.77 3.68 11.45
CA ALA A 45 -8.55 2.64 10.79
C ALA A 45 -9.71 2.11 11.63
N ILE A 46 -9.44 1.68 12.88
CA ILE A 46 -10.49 1.18 13.78
C ILE A 46 -11.54 2.25 14.07
N PRO A 47 -11.20 3.49 14.46
CA PRO A 47 -12.21 4.53 14.69
C PRO A 47 -13.09 4.82 13.47
N TRP A 48 -12.54 4.75 12.26
CA TRP A 48 -13.33 4.92 11.03
C TRP A 48 -14.25 3.71 10.78
N LEU A 49 -13.72 2.49 10.96
CA LEU A 49 -14.48 1.26 10.80
C LEU A 49 -15.62 1.15 11.81
N GLU A 50 -15.42 1.53 13.07
CA GLU A 50 -16.47 1.61 14.10
C GLU A 50 -17.63 2.49 13.62
N GLN A 51 -17.33 3.69 13.14
CA GLN A 51 -18.33 4.62 12.60
C GLN A 51 -19.02 4.05 11.35
N ARG A 52 -18.30 3.31 10.51
CA ARG A 52 -18.85 2.72 9.30
C ARG A 52 -19.74 1.52 9.59
N VAL A 53 -19.35 0.64 10.50
CA VAL A 53 -20.14 -0.52 10.95
C VAL A 53 -21.43 -0.04 11.62
N ALA A 54 -21.39 1.06 12.39
CA ALA A 54 -22.59 1.64 13.02
C ALA A 54 -23.64 2.14 12.00
N GLN A 55 -23.27 2.36 10.73
CA GLN A 55 -24.22 2.71 9.66
C GLN A 55 -24.95 1.48 9.10
N GLY A 56 -24.55 0.26 9.50
CA GLY A 56 -25.09 -0.99 9.00
C GLY A 56 -24.64 -1.35 7.58
N GLY A 57 -25.24 -2.39 7.03
CA GLY A 57 -24.90 -2.97 5.73
C GLY A 57 -24.69 -4.48 5.83
N GLU A 58 -24.64 -5.14 4.68
CA GLU A 58 -24.44 -6.58 4.58
C GLU A 58 -23.03 -6.88 4.08
N ASN A 59 -22.44 -7.97 4.59
CA ASN A 59 -21.13 -8.49 4.18
C ASN A 59 -20.04 -7.40 4.15
N LEU A 60 -19.99 -6.55 5.19
CA LEU A 60 -18.94 -5.54 5.30
C LEU A 60 -17.58 -6.23 5.35
N ALA A 61 -16.61 -5.68 4.61
CA ALA A 61 -15.34 -6.34 4.40
C ALA A 61 -14.17 -5.35 4.36
N ILE A 62 -13.03 -5.77 4.90
CA ILE A 62 -11.74 -5.14 4.60
C ILE A 62 -11.01 -5.96 3.52
N VAL A 63 -10.27 -5.27 2.66
CA VAL A 63 -9.38 -5.87 1.67
C VAL A 63 -7.94 -5.55 2.03
N LEU A 64 -7.10 -6.58 2.08
CA LEU A 64 -5.69 -6.49 2.41
C LEU A 64 -4.82 -6.99 1.24
N ASP A 65 -3.78 -6.25 0.89
CA ASP A 65 -2.63 -6.84 0.20
C ASP A 65 -1.80 -7.74 1.15
N ILE A 66 -0.94 -8.59 0.60
CA ILE A 66 -0.11 -9.51 1.35
C ILE A 66 1.32 -8.98 1.56
N ASP A 67 2.10 -8.82 0.49
CA ASP A 67 3.55 -8.64 0.58
C ASP A 67 3.90 -7.22 1.06
N ASN A 68 4.66 -7.12 2.16
CA ASN A 68 4.96 -5.85 2.86
C ASN A 68 3.72 -5.01 3.25
N THR A 69 2.54 -5.64 3.26
CA THR A 69 1.28 -5.10 3.78
C THR A 69 0.80 -5.92 4.96
N SER A 70 0.39 -7.18 4.75
CA SER A 70 -0.08 -8.07 5.82
C SER A 70 1.04 -8.96 6.36
N LEU A 71 1.92 -9.41 5.48
CA LEU A 71 3.10 -10.20 5.84
C LEU A 71 4.34 -9.33 5.68
N GLU A 72 5.21 -9.35 6.67
CA GLU A 72 6.55 -8.79 6.53
C GLU A 72 7.31 -9.71 5.57
N THR A 73 7.61 -9.23 4.36
CA THR A 73 8.41 -9.99 3.37
C THR A 73 9.83 -9.50 3.27
N GLU A 74 10.06 -8.24 3.60
CA GLU A 74 11.38 -7.62 3.64
C GLU A 74 12.05 -7.77 5.01
N TYR A 75 11.36 -7.45 6.11
CA TYR A 75 11.96 -7.39 7.45
C TYR A 75 12.03 -8.77 8.12
N HIS A 76 10.89 -9.34 8.52
CA HIS A 76 10.83 -10.68 9.15
C HIS A 76 9.96 -11.62 8.35
N LYS A 77 10.56 -12.29 7.37
CA LYS A 77 9.83 -13.08 6.37
C LYS A 77 8.78 -14.03 6.96
N GLY A 78 7.52 -13.72 6.72
CA GLY A 78 6.36 -14.54 7.10
C GLY A 78 5.73 -14.18 8.45
N GLU A 79 6.32 -13.26 9.21
CA GLU A 79 5.69 -12.65 10.37
C GLU A 79 4.57 -11.69 9.92
N PRO A 80 3.56 -11.44 10.78
CA PRO A 80 2.53 -10.45 10.49
C PRO A 80 3.03 -9.02 10.65
N ASN A 81 2.60 -8.14 9.76
CA ASN A 81 2.67 -6.71 10.01
C ASN A 81 1.70 -6.33 11.14
N LYS A 82 2.22 -6.01 12.32
CA LYS A 82 1.45 -6.00 13.58
C LYS A 82 0.26 -5.03 13.59
N PRO A 83 0.39 -3.75 13.16
CA PRO A 83 -0.76 -2.84 13.10
C PRO A 83 -1.85 -3.32 12.14
N VAL A 84 -1.49 -3.92 11.00
CA VAL A 84 -2.46 -4.44 10.02
C VAL A 84 -3.18 -5.67 10.57
N LEU A 85 -2.46 -6.58 11.21
CA LEU A 85 -3.08 -7.74 11.88
C LEU A 85 -4.05 -7.32 12.99
N ALA A 86 -3.74 -6.26 13.74
CA ALA A 86 -4.64 -5.74 14.77
C ALA A 86 -5.97 -5.27 14.17
N VAL A 87 -5.95 -4.57 13.04
CA VAL A 87 -7.17 -4.15 12.32
C VAL A 87 -7.93 -5.34 11.75
N ALA A 88 -7.23 -6.35 11.21
CA ALA A 88 -7.87 -7.56 10.70
C ALA A 88 -8.59 -8.35 11.80
N ARG A 89 -7.97 -8.48 12.98
CA ARG A 89 -8.60 -9.12 14.14
C ARG A 89 -9.82 -8.34 14.62
N TRP A 90 -9.69 -7.01 14.74
CA TRP A 90 -10.82 -6.15 15.08
C TRP A 90 -11.97 -6.32 14.08
N ALA A 91 -11.68 -6.42 12.78
CA ALA A 91 -12.71 -6.64 11.75
C ALA A 91 -13.43 -7.99 11.95
N LYS A 92 -12.69 -9.08 12.23
CA LYS A 92 -13.30 -10.39 12.56
C LYS A 92 -14.16 -10.33 13.81
N ASP A 93 -13.71 -9.64 14.86
CA ASP A 93 -14.45 -9.48 16.11
C ASP A 93 -15.75 -8.67 15.95
N HIS A 94 -15.93 -7.99 14.81
CA HIS A 94 -17.11 -7.19 14.47
C HIS A 94 -17.87 -7.73 13.24
N ASP A 95 -17.79 -9.04 13.02
CA ASP A 95 -18.50 -9.77 11.95
C ASP A 95 -18.21 -9.26 10.53
N MET A 96 -17.07 -8.59 10.33
CA MET A 96 -16.61 -8.19 9.01
C MET A 96 -15.77 -9.31 8.37
N ALA A 97 -15.85 -9.41 7.05
CA ALA A 97 -14.99 -10.29 6.28
C ALA A 97 -13.59 -9.70 6.12
N VAL A 98 -12.56 -10.54 6.22
CA VAL A 98 -11.16 -10.21 5.94
C VAL A 98 -10.76 -10.87 4.63
N LEU A 99 -10.66 -10.05 3.59
CA LEU A 99 -10.42 -10.46 2.21
C LEU A 99 -9.00 -10.10 1.79
N PHE A 100 -8.40 -10.91 0.93
CA PHE A 100 -7.04 -10.67 0.44
C PHE A 100 -6.99 -10.52 -1.08
N VAL A 101 -6.32 -9.49 -1.56
CA VAL A 101 -6.11 -9.23 -2.99
C VAL A 101 -4.61 -9.09 -3.27
N THR A 102 -4.03 -10.08 -3.93
CA THR A 102 -2.57 -10.24 -4.00
C THR A 102 -2.04 -10.47 -5.42
N ALA A 103 -0.81 -10.01 -5.67
CA ALA A 103 -0.07 -10.31 -6.89
C ALA A 103 0.53 -11.74 -6.93
N ARG A 104 0.52 -12.46 -5.79
CA ARG A 104 0.90 -13.87 -5.70
C ARG A 104 -0.02 -14.71 -6.59
N SER A 105 0.50 -15.83 -7.12
CA SER A 105 -0.22 -16.68 -8.08
C SER A 105 -0.88 -17.92 -7.48
N PHE A 106 -0.55 -18.29 -6.24
CA PHE A 106 -0.97 -19.56 -5.63
C PHE A 106 -1.75 -19.34 -4.34
N SER A 107 -3.08 -19.41 -4.43
CA SER A 107 -3.99 -19.11 -3.31
C SER A 107 -3.77 -20.03 -2.10
N GLY A 108 -3.58 -21.33 -2.32
CA GLY A 108 -3.34 -22.30 -1.24
C GLY A 108 -2.09 -21.98 -0.41
N LYS A 109 -0.99 -21.60 -1.06
CA LYS A 109 0.22 -21.17 -0.35
C LYS A 109 -0.01 -19.87 0.40
N ALA A 110 -0.65 -18.88 -0.25
CA ALA A 110 -0.92 -17.60 0.38
C ALA A 110 -1.82 -17.74 1.63
N ARG A 111 -2.90 -18.53 1.55
CA ARG A 111 -3.74 -18.86 2.71
C ARG A 111 -2.93 -19.53 3.84
N GLY A 112 -2.05 -20.47 3.50
CA GLY A 112 -1.20 -21.15 4.48
C GLY A 112 -0.21 -20.22 5.18
N ASP A 113 0.38 -19.26 4.46
CA ASP A 113 1.28 -18.25 5.04
C ASP A 113 0.50 -17.29 5.97
N LEU A 114 -0.66 -16.79 5.51
CA LEU A 114 -1.53 -15.89 6.29
C LEU A 114 -2.05 -16.53 7.58
N ALA A 115 -2.48 -17.80 7.51
CA ALA A 115 -2.95 -18.54 8.68
C ALA A 115 -1.84 -18.70 9.74
N LYS A 116 -0.60 -18.96 9.32
CA LYS A 116 0.55 -19.05 10.24
C LYS A 116 0.85 -17.71 10.93
N ALA A 117 0.66 -16.61 10.22
CA ALA A 117 0.80 -15.26 10.76
C ALA A 117 -0.41 -14.82 11.63
N GLY A 118 -1.44 -15.66 11.74
CA GLY A 118 -2.59 -15.45 12.62
C GLY A 118 -3.77 -14.70 11.99
N TYR A 119 -3.85 -14.66 10.66
CA TYR A 119 -5.02 -14.13 9.95
C TYR A 119 -6.10 -15.20 9.74
N GLU A 120 -7.35 -14.80 9.92
CA GLU A 120 -8.52 -15.56 9.49
C GLU A 120 -8.92 -15.08 8.09
N VAL A 121 -8.73 -15.93 7.08
CA VAL A 121 -8.92 -15.57 5.66
C VAL A 121 -10.29 -16.01 5.18
N ASP A 122 -11.22 -15.07 4.99
CA ASP A 122 -12.54 -15.37 4.42
C ASP A 122 -12.39 -15.64 2.92
N GLU A 123 -11.95 -14.65 2.13
CA GLU A 123 -11.63 -14.84 0.72
C GLU A 123 -10.26 -14.33 0.29
N ILE A 124 -9.76 -14.92 -0.80
CA ILE A 124 -8.52 -14.50 -1.45
C ILE A 124 -8.65 -14.52 -2.96
N CYS A 125 -8.28 -13.41 -3.59
CA CYS A 125 -8.13 -13.32 -5.04
C CYS A 125 -6.66 -13.10 -5.39
N THR A 126 -6.12 -14.05 -6.16
CA THR A 126 -4.74 -14.05 -6.65
C THR A 126 -4.67 -13.55 -8.08
N ARG A 127 -3.49 -13.10 -8.51
CA ARG A 127 -3.21 -12.79 -9.91
C ARG A 127 -3.32 -14.04 -10.78
N GLY A 128 -3.97 -13.91 -11.94
CA GLY A 128 -3.98 -14.98 -12.95
C GLY A 128 -2.59 -15.21 -13.56
N LEU A 129 -2.27 -16.46 -13.90
CA LEU A 129 -0.92 -16.84 -14.37
C LEU A 129 -0.44 -16.07 -15.63
N ILE A 130 -1.37 -15.65 -16.48
CA ILE A 130 -1.09 -14.97 -17.77
C ILE A 130 -1.51 -13.49 -17.72
N GLU A 131 -1.88 -12.99 -16.55
CA GLU A 131 -2.41 -11.63 -16.42
C GLU A 131 -1.31 -10.57 -16.28
N ARG A 132 -1.50 -9.43 -16.97
CA ARG A 132 -0.67 -8.22 -16.80
C ARG A 132 -0.79 -7.66 -15.38
N PHE A 133 0.35 -7.22 -14.83
CA PHE A 133 0.44 -6.53 -13.54
C PHE A 133 -0.45 -5.27 -13.47
N GLY A 134 -0.97 -4.95 -12.29
CA GLY A 134 -1.83 -3.78 -12.01
C GLY A 134 -3.34 -4.01 -12.22
N LYS A 135 -3.75 -4.64 -13.32
CA LYS A 135 -5.19 -4.89 -13.59
C LYS A 135 -5.81 -5.96 -12.69
N ALA A 136 -4.97 -6.85 -12.16
CA ALA A 136 -5.42 -7.97 -11.34
C ALA A 136 -6.17 -7.53 -10.09
N LYS A 137 -5.68 -6.49 -9.41
CA LYS A 137 -6.24 -6.05 -8.13
C LYS A 137 -7.59 -5.37 -8.30
N ALA A 138 -7.72 -4.51 -9.32
CA ALA A 138 -8.98 -3.89 -9.68
C ALA A 138 -10.05 -4.93 -10.02
N ARG A 139 -9.72 -5.94 -10.85
CA ARG A 139 -10.64 -7.04 -11.16
C ARG A 139 -10.99 -7.82 -9.89
N CYS A 140 -10.00 -8.21 -9.08
CA CYS A 140 -10.25 -8.97 -7.85
C CYS A 140 -11.24 -8.28 -6.91
N ARG A 141 -11.10 -6.96 -6.70
CA ARG A 141 -12.07 -6.21 -5.87
C ARG A 141 -13.45 -6.17 -6.50
N LYS A 142 -13.53 -6.02 -7.82
CA LYS A 142 -14.80 -6.12 -8.55
C LYS A 142 -15.44 -7.50 -8.37
N ASP A 143 -14.68 -8.57 -8.54
CA ASP A 143 -15.18 -9.96 -8.40
C ASP A 143 -15.66 -10.23 -6.96
N LEU A 144 -14.99 -9.66 -5.95
CA LEU A 144 -15.42 -9.75 -4.54
C LEU A 144 -16.69 -8.93 -4.29
N ALA A 145 -16.81 -7.74 -4.87
CA ALA A 145 -18.05 -6.96 -4.78
C ALA A 145 -19.22 -7.67 -5.47
N GLU A 146 -18.98 -8.34 -6.61
CA GLU A 146 -19.98 -9.16 -7.30
C GLU A 146 -20.39 -10.42 -6.51
N GLN A 147 -19.54 -10.90 -5.59
CA GLN A 147 -19.88 -11.93 -4.61
C GLN A 147 -20.72 -11.40 -3.44
N GLY A 148 -21.00 -10.10 -3.40
CA GLY A 148 -21.87 -9.47 -2.40
C GLY A 148 -21.13 -8.82 -1.23
N TYR A 149 -19.80 -8.71 -1.27
CA TYR A 149 -19.04 -8.00 -0.25
C TYR A 149 -19.11 -6.48 -0.42
N THR A 150 -19.33 -5.77 0.68
CA THR A 150 -19.17 -4.31 0.73
C THR A 150 -17.75 -4.00 1.21
N ILE A 151 -16.86 -3.64 0.29
CA ILE A 151 -15.47 -3.33 0.63
C ILE A 151 -15.39 -1.94 1.28
N THR A 152 -15.28 -1.91 2.61
CA THR A 152 -15.22 -0.66 3.39
C THR A 152 -13.82 -0.07 3.39
N ALA A 153 -12.80 -0.86 3.73
CA ALA A 153 -11.41 -0.41 3.75
C ALA A 153 -10.52 -1.27 2.85
N ASN A 154 -9.65 -0.62 2.08
CA ASN A 154 -8.60 -1.25 1.29
C ASN A 154 -7.23 -0.81 1.83
N ILE A 155 -6.38 -1.78 2.19
CA ILE A 155 -5.08 -1.57 2.84
C ILE A 155 -4.01 -2.23 1.98
N GLY A 156 -2.97 -1.46 1.63
CA GLY A 156 -1.90 -1.89 0.74
C GLY A 156 -0.73 -0.91 0.74
N ASN A 157 0.47 -1.36 0.36
CA ASN A 157 1.66 -0.52 0.29
C ASN A 157 1.93 0.01 -1.12
N ARG A 158 1.34 -0.51 -2.19
CA ARG A 158 1.62 -0.06 -3.57
C ARG A 158 0.46 0.72 -4.17
N ASP A 159 0.75 1.68 -5.04
CA ASP A 159 -0.30 2.41 -5.79
C ASP A 159 -1.23 1.47 -6.58
N THR A 160 -0.69 0.35 -7.07
CA THR A 160 -1.46 -0.68 -7.77
C THR A 160 -2.55 -1.34 -6.92
N ASP A 161 -2.46 -1.21 -5.59
CA ASP A 161 -3.43 -1.77 -4.66
C ASP A 161 -4.74 -0.97 -4.67
N PHE A 162 -4.69 0.27 -5.16
CA PHE A 162 -5.79 1.22 -5.13
C PHE A 162 -6.34 1.53 -6.52
N GLN A 163 -5.56 1.28 -7.57
CA GLN A 163 -5.98 1.48 -8.96
C GLN A 163 -7.32 0.81 -9.28
N GLY A 164 -8.25 1.56 -9.85
CA GLY A 164 -9.58 1.08 -10.23
C GLY A 164 -10.66 1.21 -9.15
N GLY A 165 -10.32 1.63 -7.93
CA GLY A 165 -11.31 1.88 -6.87
C GLY A 165 -12.04 0.61 -6.42
N GLY A 166 -13.33 0.75 -6.07
CA GLY A 166 -14.15 -0.35 -5.57
C GLY A 166 -14.04 -0.59 -4.06
N PHE A 167 -13.77 0.47 -3.30
CA PHE A 167 -13.69 0.49 -1.84
C PHE A 167 -14.08 1.88 -1.34
N GLU A 168 -14.52 1.99 -0.08
CA GLU A 168 -14.94 3.28 0.50
C GLU A 168 -13.77 4.08 1.07
N LYS A 169 -12.79 3.43 1.70
CA LYS A 169 -11.65 4.04 2.36
C LYS A 169 -10.32 3.39 1.97
N GLU A 170 -9.34 4.23 1.69
CA GLU A 170 -7.97 3.85 1.39
C GLU A 170 -7.05 4.06 2.60
N TYR A 171 -6.17 3.08 2.84
CA TYR A 171 -5.02 3.17 3.74
C TYR A 171 -3.76 2.74 3.00
N LYS A 172 -3.06 3.71 2.39
CA LYS A 172 -1.77 3.53 1.72
C LYS A 172 -0.66 3.44 2.74
N LEU A 173 -0.08 2.26 2.91
CA LEU A 173 1.11 2.06 3.73
C LEU A 173 2.36 2.63 3.03
N PRO A 174 3.42 2.96 3.79
CA PRO A 174 4.68 3.41 3.21
C PRO A 174 5.30 2.34 2.31
N ASP A 175 5.66 2.73 1.09
CA ASP A 175 6.53 1.97 0.16
C ASP A 175 7.88 2.63 -0.07
N TYR A 176 8.16 3.75 0.60
CA TYR A 176 9.43 4.48 0.55
C TYR A 176 9.87 4.77 -0.89
N ASP A 177 9.05 5.54 -1.62
CA ASP A 177 9.26 5.87 -3.04
C ASP A 177 9.34 4.63 -3.97
N GLY A 178 8.73 3.53 -3.53
CA GLY A 178 8.64 2.28 -4.26
C GLY A 178 9.77 1.29 -3.98
N GLU A 179 10.68 1.61 -3.05
CA GLU A 179 11.78 0.74 -2.61
C GLU A 179 11.29 -0.45 -1.77
N LEU A 180 10.12 -0.35 -1.12
CA LEU A 180 9.47 -1.46 -0.40
C LEU A 180 8.28 -1.98 -1.20
N SER A 181 8.43 -3.18 -1.80
CA SER A 181 7.43 -3.80 -2.68
C SER A 181 6.72 -5.00 -2.10
#